data_AF-A0AAW0VC69-F1
#
_entry.id   AF-A0AAW0VC69-F1
#
_cell.length_a   1.000
_cell.length_b   1.000
_cell.length_c   1.000
_cell.angle_alpha   90.00
_cell.angle_beta   90.00
_cell.angle_gamma   90.00
#
_symmetry.space_group_name_H-M   'P 1'
#
loop_
_entity.id
_entity.type
_entity.pdbx_description
1 polymer ?
#
loop_
_entity_poly.entity_id
_entity_poly.type
_entity_poly.pdbx_seq_one_letter_code
_entity_poly.pdbx_strand_id
1 'polypeptide(L)'
;MSLEDLRQIIPTPLEEIYPEDEPQFTPPTRKKSWVHKASSILLNIQKYSAYGFLGFYGLHLASTVIVPGLGLSQQTCQDVFEMARNVYMGPLMEPTMVYATGVLHVAAGVALRVVRSLARRDKRVRKETDIIIKEENRDDIGLGGIGTIFGLGFKKSWISSQFPSFTPLTFSGYIMTGALAYHFAKMKLGPVAIDGDSSLITLSYVTHYLHQSPYGSLGCYFNYAMLVLLSWVSFYHTVSGLFKYRRQFSLRAKKIAYGIIAFMTALSVVSITRMRHWSLEVGFLGKQFAKYLFVV
;
A
#
# COMPACT_ATOMS: atom_id res chain seq x y z
N MET A 1 -58.24 17.10 -1.32
CA MET A 1 -57.86 17.79 -2.56
C MET A 1 -57.91 16.74 -3.65
N SER A 2 -58.95 16.74 -4.47
CA SER A 2 -59.05 15.77 -5.58
C SER A 2 -58.11 16.22 -6.69
N LEU A 3 -57.68 15.29 -7.56
CA LEU A 3 -56.81 15.62 -8.70
C LEU A 3 -57.47 16.60 -9.69
N GLU A 4 -58.77 16.86 -9.56
CA GLU A 4 -59.56 17.77 -10.39
C GLU A 4 -59.38 19.25 -9.99
N ASP A 5 -58.84 19.52 -8.79
CA ASP A 5 -58.56 20.89 -8.31
C ASP A 5 -57.20 21.44 -8.78
N LEU A 6 -56.42 20.66 -9.55
CA LEU A 6 -55.10 21.07 -10.03
C LEU A 6 -55.22 21.87 -11.33
N ARG A 7 -55.28 23.19 -11.22
CA ARG A 7 -55.23 24.09 -12.37
C ARG A 7 -53.79 24.28 -12.83
N GLN A 8 -53.50 24.03 -14.10
CA GLN A 8 -52.17 24.27 -14.67
C GLN A 8 -51.91 25.78 -14.72
N ILE A 9 -50.96 26.23 -13.90
CA ILE A 9 -50.51 27.62 -13.89
C ILE A 9 -49.41 27.75 -14.94
N ILE A 10 -49.56 28.70 -15.86
CA ILE A 10 -48.52 29.04 -16.82
C ILE A 10 -47.37 29.69 -16.02
N PRO A 11 -46.13 29.16 -16.09
CA PRO A 11 -45.02 29.76 -15.36
C PRO A 11 -44.82 31.19 -15.84
N THR A 12 -44.90 32.15 -14.92
CA THR A 12 -44.56 33.54 -15.18
C THR A 12 -43.09 33.58 -15.63
N PRO A 13 -42.77 34.20 -16.78
CA PRO A 13 -41.39 34.42 -17.16
C PRO A 13 -40.70 35.22 -16.07
N LEU A 14 -39.62 34.68 -15.51
CA LEU A 14 -38.74 35.44 -14.64
C LEU A 14 -37.97 36.40 -15.54
N GLU A 15 -38.46 37.65 -15.67
CA GLU A 15 -37.82 38.68 -16.50
C GLU A 15 -36.40 39.01 -16.04
N GLU A 16 -36.08 38.73 -14.76
CA GLU A 16 -34.74 38.90 -14.22
C GLU A 16 -34.50 37.88 -13.10
N ILE A 17 -33.73 36.83 -13.38
CA ILE A 17 -33.42 35.78 -12.39
C ILE A 17 -32.34 36.27 -11.39
N TYR A 18 -31.61 37.33 -11.74
CA TYR A 18 -30.57 37.94 -10.94
C TYR A 18 -30.59 39.45 -11.15
N PRO A 19 -31.04 40.27 -10.18
CA PRO A 19 -30.84 41.71 -10.25
C PRO A 19 -29.32 41.96 -10.38
N GLU A 20 -28.86 42.67 -11.42
CA GLU A 20 -27.43 43.01 -11.57
C GLU A 20 -26.91 43.81 -10.35
N ASP A 21 -27.81 44.48 -9.65
CA ASP A 21 -27.54 45.34 -8.50
C ASP A 21 -27.45 44.61 -7.15
N GLU A 22 -27.77 43.31 -7.08
CA GLU A 22 -27.52 42.55 -5.85
C GLU A 22 -26.04 42.15 -5.74
N PRO A 23 -25.38 42.41 -4.60
CA PRO A 23 -23.99 42.03 -4.41
C PRO A 23 -23.86 40.51 -4.55
N GLN A 24 -23.26 40.06 -5.66
CA GLN A 24 -22.95 38.65 -5.86
C GLN A 24 -22.25 38.12 -4.61
N PHE A 25 -22.82 37.08 -4.02
CA PHE A 25 -22.22 36.40 -2.87
C PHE A 25 -20.81 35.96 -3.26
N THR A 26 -19.81 36.71 -2.81
CA THR A 26 -18.42 36.32 -2.91
C THR A 26 -18.13 35.46 -1.69
N PRO A 27 -17.95 34.12 -1.84
CA PRO A 27 -17.66 33.28 -0.71
C PRO A 27 -16.39 33.81 -0.03
N PRO A 28 -16.36 33.98 1.30
CA PRO A 28 -15.21 34.55 1.98
C PRO A 28 -13.97 33.72 1.62
N THR A 29 -12.88 34.40 1.26
CA THR A 29 -11.62 33.74 0.93
C THR A 29 -11.18 32.89 2.12
N ARG A 30 -11.36 31.57 2.00
CA ARG A 30 -11.13 30.63 3.10
C ARG A 30 -9.64 30.60 3.43
N LYS A 31 -9.22 31.29 4.50
CA LYS A 31 -7.84 31.23 5.00
C LYS A 31 -7.47 29.76 5.24
N LYS A 32 -6.38 29.30 4.61
CA LYS A 32 -5.90 27.92 4.73
C LYS A 32 -5.53 27.65 6.19
N SER A 33 -6.36 26.85 6.87
CA SER A 33 -6.10 26.38 8.24
C SER A 33 -4.72 25.72 8.35
N TRP A 34 -4.07 25.83 9.51
CA TRP A 34 -2.81 25.17 9.81
C TRP A 34 -2.87 23.66 9.50
N VAL A 35 -4.03 23.03 9.72
CA VAL A 35 -4.30 21.62 9.39
C VAL A 35 -4.12 21.34 7.91
N HIS A 36 -4.56 22.25 7.05
CA HIS A 36 -4.42 22.12 5.60
C HIS A 36 -2.97 22.26 5.16
N LYS A 37 -2.23 23.23 5.73
CA LYS A 37 -0.79 23.40 5.46
C LYS A 37 0.01 22.16 5.91
N ALA A 38 -0.18 21.71 7.15
CA ALA A 38 0.47 20.53 7.71
C ALA A 38 0.11 19.27 6.90
N SER A 39 -1.17 19.07 6.56
CA SER A 39 -1.59 17.94 5.73
C SER A 39 -0.94 17.97 4.35
N SER A 40 -0.77 19.15 3.74
CA SER A 40 -0.14 19.30 2.43
C SER A 40 1.34 18.91 2.47
N ILE A 41 2.06 19.35 3.50
CA ILE A 41 3.48 19.00 3.69
C ILE A 41 3.64 17.50 3.90
N LEU A 42 2.85 16.90 4.79
CA LEU A 42 2.90 15.47 5.08
C LEU A 42 2.57 14.62 3.84
N LEU A 43 1.59 15.04 3.04
CA LEU A 43 1.25 14.36 1.78
C LEU A 43 2.41 14.43 0.77
N ASN A 44 3.10 15.57 0.68
CA ASN A 44 4.26 15.70 -0.20
C ASN A 44 5.40 14.80 0.27
N ILE A 45 5.74 14.80 1.56
CA ILE A 45 6.77 13.90 2.12
C ILE A 45 6.43 12.46 1.82
N GLN A 46 5.19 12.02 2.11
CA GLN A 46 4.72 10.66 1.86
C GLN A 46 4.79 10.27 0.38
N LYS A 47 4.48 11.21 -0.54
CA LYS A 47 4.54 10.98 -1.99
C LYS A 47 5.98 10.85 -2.48
N TYR A 48 6.85 11.80 -2.13
CA TYR A 48 8.21 11.83 -2.66
C TYR A 48 9.10 10.75 -2.06
N SER A 49 8.91 10.41 -0.78
CA SER A 49 9.62 9.27 -0.18
C SER A 49 9.24 7.94 -0.85
N ALA A 50 8.00 7.79 -1.36
CA ALA A 50 7.58 6.59 -2.05
C ALA A 50 8.37 6.32 -3.36
N TYR A 51 8.78 7.37 -4.08
CA TYR A 51 9.57 7.19 -5.32
C TYR A 51 10.97 6.66 -5.05
N GLY A 52 11.61 7.09 -3.96
CA GLY A 52 12.91 6.55 -3.56
C GLY A 52 12.82 5.06 -3.22
N PHE A 53 11.80 4.68 -2.45
CA PHE A 53 11.55 3.27 -2.14
C PHE A 53 11.20 2.43 -3.38
N LEU A 54 10.50 3.01 -4.36
CA LEU A 54 10.12 2.32 -5.59
C LEU A 54 11.33 1.84 -6.41
N GLY A 55 12.45 2.56 -6.36
CA GLY A 55 13.69 2.13 -7.01
C GLY A 55 14.24 0.83 -6.43
N PHE A 56 14.36 0.74 -5.11
CA PHE A 56 14.72 -0.51 -4.42
C PHE A 56 13.70 -1.62 -4.70
N TYR A 57 12.41 -1.30 -4.52
CA TYR A 57 11.33 -2.26 -4.71
C TYR A 57 11.33 -2.86 -6.12
N GLY A 58 11.61 -2.07 -7.16
CA GLY A 58 11.72 -2.56 -8.54
C GLY A 58 12.85 -3.57 -8.73
N LEU A 59 14.06 -3.26 -8.24
CA LEU A 59 15.22 -4.18 -8.31
C LEU A 59 14.99 -5.46 -7.51
N HIS A 60 14.44 -5.31 -6.30
CA HIS A 60 14.12 -6.45 -5.44
C HIS A 60 13.04 -7.33 -6.08
N LEU A 61 11.96 -6.73 -6.58
CA LEU A 61 10.87 -7.46 -7.25
C LEU A 61 11.35 -8.19 -8.52
N ALA A 62 12.19 -7.53 -9.33
CA ALA A 62 12.74 -8.14 -10.53
C ALA A 62 13.55 -9.41 -10.21
N SER A 63 14.42 -9.33 -9.21
CA SER A 63 15.32 -10.42 -8.84
C SER A 63 14.68 -11.53 -8.01
N THR A 64 13.67 -11.25 -7.19
CA THR A 64 13.06 -12.24 -6.28
C THR A 64 11.71 -12.78 -6.75
N VAL A 65 11.00 -12.07 -7.63
CA VAL A 65 9.69 -12.49 -8.14
C VAL A 65 9.70 -12.72 -9.64
N ILE A 66 10.11 -11.73 -10.43
CA ILE A 66 9.98 -11.81 -11.89
C ILE A 66 10.90 -12.90 -12.43
N VAL A 67 12.20 -12.80 -12.15
CA VAL A 67 13.22 -13.69 -12.70
C VAL A 67 13.00 -15.16 -12.28
N PRO A 68 12.80 -15.50 -10.99
CA PRO A 68 12.53 -16.88 -10.63
C PRO A 68 11.14 -17.35 -11.07
N GLY A 69 10.15 -16.44 -11.15
CA GLY A 69 8.81 -16.71 -11.65
C GLY A 69 8.76 -17.03 -13.15
N LEU A 70 9.65 -16.45 -13.95
CA LEU A 70 9.80 -16.75 -15.40
C LEU A 70 10.39 -18.12 -15.68
N GLY A 71 10.89 -18.79 -14.65
CA GLY A 71 11.27 -20.18 -14.74
C GLY A 71 12.72 -20.44 -15.12
N LEU A 72 13.61 -19.46 -14.93
CA LEU A 72 15.04 -19.61 -15.16
C LEU A 72 15.68 -20.61 -14.18
N SER A 73 16.93 -20.99 -14.47
CA SER A 73 17.72 -21.89 -13.62
C SER A 73 18.02 -21.26 -12.26
N GLN A 74 18.24 -22.09 -11.24
CA GLN A 74 18.61 -21.63 -9.89
C GLN A 74 19.86 -20.73 -9.93
N GLN A 75 20.89 -21.14 -10.68
CA GLN A 75 22.12 -20.36 -10.83
C GLN A 75 21.84 -18.99 -11.44
N THR A 76 21.11 -18.93 -12.55
CA THR A 76 20.79 -17.66 -13.22
C THR A 76 19.98 -16.74 -12.30
N CYS A 77 19.03 -17.29 -11.54
CA CYS A 77 18.27 -16.50 -10.57
C CYS A 77 19.18 -15.93 -9.47
N GLN A 78 20.12 -16.75 -8.99
CA GLN A 78 21.08 -16.35 -7.97
C GLN A 78 22.02 -15.24 -8.48
N ASP A 79 22.57 -15.38 -9.69
CA ASP A 79 23.44 -14.37 -10.31
C ASP A 79 22.71 -13.03 -10.48
N VAL A 80 21.46 -13.05 -10.96
CA VAL A 80 20.65 -11.82 -11.13
C VAL A 80 20.30 -11.21 -9.78
N PHE A 81 20.01 -12.02 -8.76
CA PHE A 81 19.78 -11.54 -7.41
C PHE A 81 21.00 -10.85 -6.82
N GLU A 82 22.18 -11.44 -6.98
CA GLU A 82 23.44 -10.84 -6.51
C GLU A 82 23.78 -9.56 -7.28
N MET A 83 23.56 -9.52 -8.59
CA MET A 83 23.71 -8.32 -9.39
C MET A 83 22.80 -7.18 -8.89
N ALA A 84 21.51 -7.46 -8.68
CA ALA A 84 20.57 -6.47 -8.13
C ALA A 84 20.99 -6.01 -6.73
N ARG A 85 21.42 -6.95 -5.89
CA ARG A 85 21.88 -6.70 -4.52
C ARG A 85 23.10 -5.79 -4.47
N ASN A 86 24.08 -6.02 -5.34
CA ASN A 86 25.25 -5.15 -5.45
C ASN A 86 24.88 -3.70 -5.80
N VAL A 87 23.79 -3.48 -6.56
CA VAL A 87 23.29 -2.13 -6.87
C VAL A 87 22.67 -1.47 -5.64
N TYR A 88 21.73 -2.12 -4.95
CA TYR A 88 21.01 -1.47 -3.85
C TYR A 88 21.72 -1.54 -2.49
N MET A 89 22.68 -2.45 -2.27
CA MET A 89 23.53 -2.47 -1.07
C MET A 89 24.75 -1.53 -1.15
N GLY A 90 24.81 -0.67 -2.18
CA GLY A 90 25.84 0.37 -2.23
C GLY A 90 25.85 1.23 -0.95
N PRO A 91 27.01 1.78 -0.52
CA PRO A 91 27.19 2.40 0.81
C PRO A 91 26.18 3.49 1.20
N LEU A 92 25.54 4.14 0.22
CA LEU A 92 24.51 5.14 0.44
C LEU A 92 23.11 4.66 0.05
N MET A 93 23.00 3.64 -0.79
CA MET A 93 21.75 3.24 -1.42
C MET A 93 20.81 2.55 -0.44
N GLU A 94 21.28 1.54 0.30
CA GLU A 94 20.45 0.82 1.27
C GLU A 94 19.94 1.75 2.39
N PRO A 95 20.80 2.55 3.08
CA PRO A 95 20.34 3.44 4.13
C PRO A 95 19.35 4.51 3.67
N THR A 96 19.57 5.08 2.48
CA THR A 96 18.73 6.19 1.98
C THR A 96 17.47 5.68 1.29
N MET A 97 17.59 4.79 0.30
CA MET A 97 16.47 4.36 -0.54
C MET A 97 15.59 3.29 0.09
N VAL A 98 16.08 2.55 1.08
CA VAL A 98 15.29 1.53 1.78
C VAL A 98 14.82 2.06 3.12
N TYR A 99 15.75 2.42 4.01
CA TYR A 99 15.41 2.78 5.38
C TYR A 99 14.84 4.19 5.49
N ALA A 100 15.56 5.22 5.02
CA ALA A 100 15.12 6.60 5.21
C ALA A 100 13.79 6.88 4.48
N THR A 101 13.67 6.50 3.21
CA THR A 101 12.42 6.66 2.43
C THR A 101 11.26 5.86 3.01
N GLY A 102 11.49 4.60 3.40
CA GLY A 102 10.47 3.73 3.99
C GLY A 102 9.94 4.28 5.31
N VAL A 103 10.85 4.64 6.23
CA VAL A 103 10.49 5.26 7.52
C VAL A 103 9.76 6.58 7.31
N LEU A 104 10.26 7.46 6.43
CA LEU A 104 9.60 8.73 6.13
C LEU A 104 8.20 8.53 5.54
N HIS A 105 8.02 7.54 4.64
CA HIS A 105 6.72 7.21 4.08
C HIS A 105 5.70 6.80 5.15
N VAL A 106 6.09 5.84 6.00
CA VAL A 106 5.23 5.33 7.07
C VAL A 106 4.94 6.41 8.10
N ALA A 107 5.97 7.12 8.57
CA ALA A 107 5.85 8.18 9.56
C ALA A 107 4.96 9.33 9.07
N ALA A 108 5.15 9.82 7.84
CA ALA A 108 4.31 10.87 7.26
C ALA A 108 2.85 10.42 7.13
N GLY A 109 2.61 9.16 6.73
CA GLY A 109 1.27 8.59 6.67
C GLY A 109 0.59 8.49 8.04
N VAL A 110 1.31 8.06 9.07
CA VAL A 110 0.79 8.00 10.45
C VAL A 110 0.51 9.41 10.97
N ALA A 111 1.46 10.33 10.83
CA ALA A 111 1.32 11.72 11.24
C ALA A 111 0.12 12.40 10.57
N LEU A 112 -0.10 12.17 9.27
CA LEU A 112 -1.25 12.71 8.54
C LEU A 112 -2.59 12.25 9.15
N ARG A 113 -2.66 10.99 9.60
CA ARG A 113 -3.86 10.45 10.24
C ARG A 113 -4.07 11.04 11.63
N VAL A 114 -2.99 11.24 12.40
CA VAL A 114 -3.04 11.92 13.70
C VAL A 114 -3.54 13.35 13.54
N VAL A 115 -2.93 14.14 12.66
CA VAL A 115 -3.34 15.54 12.37
C VAL A 115 -4.82 15.61 11.96
N ARG A 116 -5.26 14.72 11.07
CA ARG A 116 -6.67 14.66 10.63
C ARG A 116 -7.62 14.20 11.74
N SER A 117 -7.20 13.30 12.62
CA SER A 117 -7.99 12.82 13.75
C SER A 117 -8.19 13.93 14.78
N LEU A 118 -7.11 14.65 15.14
CA LEU A 118 -7.17 15.79 16.05
C LEU A 118 -8.09 16.90 15.49
N ALA A 119 -7.92 17.27 14.23
CA ALA A 119 -8.78 18.28 13.59
C ALA A 119 -10.25 17.84 13.44
N ARG A 120 -10.54 16.53 13.40
CA ARG A 120 -11.91 16.00 13.36
C ARG A 120 -12.59 16.07 14.72
N ARG A 121 -11.84 15.91 15.83
CA ARG A 121 -12.39 16.09 17.19
C ARG A 121 -12.93 17.51 17.36
N ASP A 122 -12.13 18.52 16.99
CA ASP A 122 -12.55 19.92 17.02
C ASP A 122 -13.77 20.21 16.14
N LYS A 123 -13.83 19.61 14.95
CA LYS A 123 -14.98 19.77 14.04
C LYS A 123 -16.23 19.03 14.47
N ARG A 124 -16.13 17.88 15.14
CA ARG A 124 -17.31 17.13 15.59
C ARG A 124 -18.03 17.90 16.70
N VAL A 125 -17.27 18.48 17.63
CA VAL A 125 -17.79 19.42 18.64
C VAL A 125 -18.51 20.59 17.97
N ARG A 126 -17.99 21.10 16.85
CA ARG A 126 -18.57 22.24 16.12
C ARG A 126 -19.68 21.90 15.11
N LYS A 127 -19.84 20.62 14.74
CA LYS A 127 -20.78 20.15 13.69
C LYS A 127 -22.10 19.64 14.27
N GLU A 128 -22.15 19.35 15.56
CA GLU A 128 -23.40 19.02 16.27
C GLU A 128 -24.47 20.14 16.15
N THR A 129 -24.06 21.33 15.69
CA THR A 129 -24.89 22.52 15.44
C THR A 129 -25.32 22.74 13.98
N ASP A 130 -24.86 21.94 12.99
CA ASP A 130 -25.13 22.19 11.57
C ASP A 130 -25.64 20.95 10.80
N ILE A 131 -26.70 21.15 10.03
CA ILE A 131 -27.46 20.12 9.30
C ILE A 131 -26.58 19.45 8.22
N ILE A 132 -26.63 18.12 8.15
CA ILE A 132 -25.73 17.30 7.33
C ILE A 132 -26.30 17.05 5.93
N ILE A 133 -25.81 17.77 4.92
CA ILE A 133 -25.95 17.36 3.51
C ILE A 133 -24.90 16.28 3.22
N LYS A 134 -25.37 15.14 2.69
CA LYS A 134 -24.57 13.93 2.47
C LYS A 134 -23.99 13.96 1.05
N GLU A 135 -22.72 14.33 0.91
CA GLU A 135 -22.02 14.24 -0.38
C GLU A 135 -21.82 12.77 -0.80
N GLU A 136 -22.37 12.41 -1.95
CA GLU A 136 -22.44 11.04 -2.49
C GLU A 136 -21.15 10.62 -3.24
N ASN A 137 -20.31 11.57 -3.64
CA ASN A 137 -19.13 11.31 -4.46
C ASN A 137 -17.84 11.43 -3.64
N ARG A 138 -17.38 10.32 -3.05
CA ARG A 138 -16.12 10.28 -2.31
C ARG A 138 -15.02 9.58 -3.10
N ASP A 139 -14.08 10.38 -3.59
CA ASP A 139 -12.84 9.93 -4.27
C ASP A 139 -11.83 9.25 -3.32
N ASP A 140 -12.17 9.10 -2.02
CA ASP A 140 -11.27 8.57 -0.99
C ASP A 140 -11.19 7.02 -0.97
N ILE A 141 -12.04 6.34 -1.74
CA ILE A 141 -12.25 4.87 -1.68
C ILE A 141 -11.17 4.07 -2.47
N GLY A 142 -10.29 4.73 -3.24
CA GLY A 142 -9.21 4.06 -3.97
C GLY A 142 -9.73 3.15 -5.10
N LEU A 143 -9.21 1.93 -5.23
CA LEU A 143 -9.66 0.97 -6.26
C LEU A 143 -11.10 0.46 -6.06
N GLY A 144 -11.73 0.75 -4.90
CA GLY A 144 -13.04 0.20 -4.56
C GLY A 144 -12.96 -1.17 -3.91
N GLY A 145 -14.10 -1.70 -3.47
CA GLY A 145 -14.21 -3.10 -3.07
C GLY A 145 -14.37 -3.99 -4.30
N ILE A 146 -14.16 -5.30 -4.16
CA ILE A 146 -14.34 -6.28 -5.24
C ILE A 146 -15.73 -6.17 -5.89
N GLY A 147 -16.76 -5.81 -5.11
CA GLY A 147 -18.12 -5.55 -5.61
C GLY A 147 -18.23 -4.39 -6.61
N THR A 148 -17.32 -3.40 -6.56
CA THR A 148 -17.26 -2.32 -7.55
C THR A 148 -16.84 -2.83 -8.93
N ILE A 149 -16.05 -3.92 -8.99
CA ILE A 149 -15.63 -4.55 -10.25
C ILE A 149 -16.82 -5.25 -10.93
N PHE A 150 -17.72 -5.83 -10.12
CA PHE A 150 -18.93 -6.53 -10.58
C PHE A 150 -20.15 -5.61 -10.73
N GLY A 151 -19.98 -4.29 -10.62
CA GLY A 151 -21.10 -3.34 -10.73
C GLY A 151 -22.06 -3.36 -9.54
N LEU A 152 -21.77 -4.12 -8.48
CA LEU A 152 -22.59 -4.26 -7.27
C LEU A 152 -22.41 -3.08 -6.29
N GLY A 153 -21.69 -2.04 -6.71
CA GLY A 153 -21.40 -0.87 -5.88
C GLY A 153 -20.40 -1.13 -4.75
N PHE A 154 -20.09 -0.09 -3.99
CA PHE A 154 -19.28 -0.19 -2.77
C PHE A 154 -20.21 -0.19 -1.56
N LYS A 155 -20.26 -1.29 -0.81
CA LYS A 155 -20.90 -1.29 0.52
C LYS A 155 -19.93 -0.74 1.55
N LYS A 156 -20.31 0.36 2.20
CA LYS A 156 -19.53 1.00 3.25
C LYS A 156 -19.40 0.03 4.44
N SER A 157 -18.19 -0.46 4.70
CA SER A 157 -17.92 -1.25 5.91
C SER A 157 -18.18 -0.40 7.16
N TRP A 158 -18.76 -0.98 8.21
CA TRP A 158 -19.02 -0.32 9.48
C TRP A 158 -17.77 0.41 10.03
N ILE A 159 -16.60 -0.22 9.90
CA ILE A 159 -15.29 0.34 10.29
C ILE A 159 -14.96 1.61 9.51
N SER A 160 -15.17 1.62 8.19
CA SER A 160 -14.95 2.80 7.34
C SER A 160 -15.94 3.95 7.63
N SER A 161 -17.11 3.63 8.20
CA SER A 161 -18.08 4.64 8.61
C SER A 161 -17.66 5.34 9.89
N GLN A 162 -17.13 4.58 10.85
CA GLN A 162 -16.64 5.11 12.12
C GLN A 162 -15.26 5.78 11.99
N PHE A 163 -14.40 5.26 11.10
CA PHE A 163 -13.05 5.76 10.85
C PHE A 163 -12.89 6.16 9.38
N PRO A 164 -13.31 7.37 8.97
CA PRO A 164 -13.21 7.84 7.57
C PRO A 164 -11.78 7.99 7.04
N SER A 165 -10.75 7.74 7.86
CA SER A 165 -9.35 7.68 7.42
C SER A 165 -8.90 6.26 7.08
N PHE A 166 -9.75 5.25 7.30
CA PHE A 166 -9.46 3.83 7.14
C PHE A 166 -9.94 3.34 5.77
N THR A 167 -9.17 3.70 4.75
CA THR A 167 -9.41 3.27 3.36
C THR A 167 -8.76 1.90 3.11
N PRO A 168 -9.18 1.13 2.08
CA PRO A 168 -8.52 -0.11 1.70
C PRO A 168 -7.00 0.06 1.48
N LEU A 169 -6.58 1.18 0.91
CA LEU A 169 -5.17 1.55 0.75
C LEU A 169 -4.44 1.74 2.10
N THR A 170 -5.11 2.34 3.10
CA THR A 170 -4.53 2.48 4.43
C THR A 170 -4.42 1.13 5.14
N PHE A 171 -5.47 0.32 5.04
CA PHE A 171 -5.50 -1.02 5.63
C PHE A 171 -4.40 -1.92 5.06
N SER A 172 -4.23 -1.95 3.73
CA SER A 172 -3.14 -2.69 3.11
C SER A 172 -1.76 -2.20 3.57
N GLY A 173 -1.61 -0.89 3.84
CA GLY A 173 -0.37 -0.33 4.38
C GLY A 173 -0.03 -0.86 5.77
N TYR A 174 -1.01 -1.04 6.65
CA TYR A 174 -0.79 -1.62 7.98
C TYR A 174 -0.41 -3.09 7.91
N ILE A 175 -1.13 -3.88 7.09
CA ILE A 175 -0.77 -5.29 6.89
C ILE A 175 0.62 -5.41 6.27
N MET A 176 0.91 -4.61 5.25
CA MET A 176 2.22 -4.57 4.60
C MET A 176 3.33 -4.22 5.58
N THR A 177 3.10 -3.28 6.50
CA THR A 177 4.11 -2.91 7.52
C THR A 177 4.44 -4.10 8.42
N GLY A 178 3.44 -4.86 8.89
CA GLY A 178 3.66 -6.05 9.70
C GLY A 178 4.38 -7.17 8.94
N ALA A 179 3.92 -7.48 7.73
CA ALA A 179 4.56 -8.49 6.89
C ALA A 179 5.99 -8.12 6.48
N LEU A 180 6.24 -6.83 6.21
CA LEU A 180 7.58 -6.30 5.90
C LEU A 180 8.50 -6.35 7.12
N ALA A 181 7.99 -6.04 8.31
CA ALA A 181 8.76 -6.16 9.55
C ALA A 181 9.17 -7.62 9.81
N TYR A 182 8.26 -8.57 9.57
CA TYR A 182 8.57 -10.00 9.66
C TYR A 182 9.64 -10.43 8.63
N HIS A 183 9.47 -10.01 7.38
CA HIS A 183 10.46 -10.24 6.32
C HIS A 183 11.84 -9.66 6.69
N PHE A 184 11.89 -8.41 7.18
CA PHE A 184 13.12 -7.77 7.63
C PHE A 184 13.77 -8.52 8.80
N ALA A 185 12.97 -8.98 9.76
CA ALA A 185 13.47 -9.75 10.89
C ALA A 185 14.16 -11.05 10.44
N LYS A 186 13.54 -11.80 9.53
CA LYS A 186 14.06 -13.09 9.04
C LYS A 186 15.21 -12.93 8.02
N MET A 187 15.21 -11.88 7.22
CA MET A 187 16.20 -11.69 6.15
C MET A 187 17.38 -10.78 6.54
N LYS A 188 17.26 -10.00 7.61
CA LYS A 188 18.30 -9.06 8.05
C LYS A 188 18.68 -9.23 9.52
N LEU A 189 17.72 -9.18 10.44
CA LEU A 189 18.03 -9.16 11.88
C LEU A 189 18.69 -10.45 12.36
N GLY A 190 18.17 -11.62 11.96
CA GLY A 190 18.79 -12.91 12.31
C GLY A 190 20.25 -13.03 11.84
N PRO A 191 20.54 -12.79 10.55
CA PRO A 191 21.91 -12.78 10.02
C PRO A 191 22.83 -11.79 10.73
N VAL A 192 22.39 -10.54 10.92
CA VAL A 192 23.17 -9.51 11.60
C VAL A 192 23.45 -9.87 13.06
N ALA A 193 22.52 -10.54 13.74
CA ALA A 193 22.72 -10.98 15.12
C ALA A 193 23.80 -12.08 15.26
N ILE A 194 24.02 -12.88 14.22
CA ILE A 194 24.98 -14.00 14.24
C ILE A 194 26.34 -13.58 13.67
N ASP A 195 26.36 -12.89 12.51
CA ASP A 195 27.59 -12.56 11.79
C ASP A 195 27.91 -11.07 11.71
N GLY A 196 27.04 -10.19 12.25
CA GLY A 196 27.23 -8.74 12.18
C GLY A 196 26.85 -8.12 10.83
N ASP A 197 26.55 -8.92 9.81
CA ASP A 197 26.07 -8.46 8.51
C ASP A 197 24.99 -9.38 7.91
N SER A 198 24.53 -9.06 6.70
CA SER A 198 23.57 -9.87 5.95
C SER A 198 24.13 -10.25 4.57
N SER A 199 25.45 -10.41 4.46
CA SER A 199 26.16 -10.65 3.20
C SER A 199 25.88 -12.03 2.61
N LEU A 200 25.61 -13.02 3.47
CA LEU A 200 25.32 -14.41 3.10
C LEU A 200 23.85 -14.67 2.73
N ILE A 201 23.00 -13.63 2.69
CA ILE A 201 21.58 -13.76 2.36
C ILE A 201 21.39 -13.81 0.86
N THR A 202 21.21 -15.03 0.37
CA THR A 202 21.02 -15.43 -1.04
C THR A 202 19.63 -16.01 -1.29
N LEU A 203 19.28 -16.32 -2.54
CA LEU A 203 18.05 -17.07 -2.80
C LEU A 203 18.12 -18.49 -2.23
N SER A 204 19.32 -19.07 -2.16
CA SER A 204 19.54 -20.33 -1.45
C SER A 204 19.19 -20.22 0.05
N TYR A 205 19.49 -19.10 0.72
CA TYR A 205 18.99 -18.86 2.08
C TYR A 205 17.46 -18.83 2.13
N VAL A 206 16.80 -18.19 1.14
CA VAL A 206 15.34 -18.18 1.05
C VAL A 206 14.77 -19.60 0.89
N THR A 207 15.44 -20.49 0.15
CA THR A 207 15.06 -21.91 0.08
C THR A 207 15.13 -22.57 1.46
N HIS A 208 16.19 -22.34 2.24
CA HIS A 208 16.26 -22.83 3.64
C HIS A 208 15.16 -22.25 4.51
N TYR A 209 14.88 -20.95 4.41
CA TYR A 209 13.78 -20.28 5.11
C TYR A 209 12.41 -20.90 4.82
N LEU A 210 12.19 -21.40 3.60
CA LEU A 210 10.94 -22.07 3.20
C LEU A 210 10.85 -23.53 3.66
N HIS A 211 11.95 -24.14 4.11
CA HIS A 211 12.04 -25.53 4.54
C HIS A 211 12.26 -25.72 6.04
N GLN A 212 12.82 -24.72 6.72
CA GLN A 212 13.24 -24.83 8.10
C GLN A 212 12.60 -23.73 8.96
N SER A 213 12.09 -24.13 10.11
CA SER A 213 11.54 -23.24 11.11
C SER A 213 11.65 -23.86 12.51
N PRO A 214 11.84 -23.06 13.57
CA PRO A 214 11.74 -23.53 14.96
C PRO A 214 10.40 -24.20 15.28
N TYR A 215 9.35 -23.86 14.54
CA TYR A 215 8.00 -24.40 14.70
C TYR A 215 7.70 -25.56 13.72
N GLY A 216 8.74 -26.18 13.15
CA GLY A 216 8.62 -27.30 12.22
C GLY A 216 7.82 -26.93 10.96
N SER A 217 7.02 -27.87 10.45
CA SER A 217 6.28 -27.72 9.20
C SER A 217 5.28 -26.55 9.23
N LEU A 218 4.61 -26.32 10.36
CA LEU A 218 3.68 -25.20 10.53
C LEU A 218 4.39 -23.86 10.33
N GLY A 219 5.59 -23.72 10.91
CA GLY A 219 6.42 -22.54 10.72
C GLY A 219 6.86 -22.35 9.27
N CYS A 220 7.17 -23.42 8.55
CA CYS A 220 7.50 -23.34 7.12
C CYS A 220 6.31 -22.88 6.26
N TYR A 221 5.09 -23.37 6.56
CA TYR A 221 3.88 -22.87 5.90
C TYR A 221 3.60 -21.41 6.24
N PHE A 222 3.85 -20.99 7.49
CA PHE A 222 3.73 -19.60 7.91
C PHE A 222 4.72 -18.72 7.15
N ASN A 223 5.99 -19.13 7.05
CA ASN A 223 7.04 -18.45 6.30
C ASN A 223 6.64 -18.22 4.83
N TYR A 224 6.14 -19.27 4.19
CA TYR A 224 5.61 -19.23 2.84
C TYR A 224 4.43 -18.25 2.72
N ALA A 225 3.43 -18.38 3.61
CA ALA A 225 2.25 -17.53 3.61
C ALA A 225 2.58 -16.06 3.84
N MET A 226 3.57 -15.75 4.69
CA MET A 226 4.02 -14.38 4.93
C MET A 226 4.68 -13.75 3.71
N LEU A 227 5.49 -14.49 2.93
CA LEU A 227 6.06 -13.97 1.68
C LEU A 227 4.98 -13.73 0.61
N VAL A 228 4.00 -14.64 0.50
CA VAL A 228 2.86 -14.45 -0.42
C VAL A 228 2.01 -13.26 0.03
N LEU A 229 1.73 -13.14 1.32
CA LEU A 229 0.98 -12.02 1.89
C LEU A 229 1.70 -10.70 1.61
N LEU A 230 3.00 -10.60 1.93
CA LEU A 230 3.82 -9.41 1.69
C LEU A 230 3.81 -9.01 0.21
N SER A 231 3.99 -9.99 -0.69
CA SER A 231 3.94 -9.76 -2.14
C SER A 231 2.57 -9.21 -2.56
N TRP A 232 1.49 -9.88 -2.18
CA TRP A 232 0.13 -9.45 -2.54
C TRP A 232 -0.19 -8.03 -2.02
N VAL A 233 0.02 -7.77 -0.72
CA VAL A 233 -0.32 -6.46 -0.15
C VAL A 233 0.59 -5.34 -0.69
N SER A 234 1.85 -5.63 -1.00
CA SER A 234 2.75 -4.66 -1.62
C SER A 234 2.35 -4.32 -3.05
N PHE A 235 1.94 -5.30 -3.87
CA PHE A 235 1.36 -5.05 -5.19
C PHE A 235 0.12 -4.18 -5.11
N TYR A 236 -0.83 -4.56 -4.24
CA TYR A 236 -2.05 -3.79 -4.06
C TYR A 236 -1.75 -2.36 -3.59
N HIS A 237 -0.89 -2.18 -2.58
CA HIS A 237 -0.59 -0.87 -2.00
C HIS A 237 0.11 0.03 -3.02
N THR A 238 1.08 -0.51 -3.75
CA THR A 238 1.85 0.24 -4.75
C THR A 238 0.99 0.66 -5.94
N VAL A 239 0.26 -0.29 -6.54
CA VAL A 239 -0.61 0.00 -7.69
C VAL A 239 -1.75 0.95 -7.29
N SER A 240 -2.42 0.69 -6.17
CA SER A 240 -3.50 1.57 -5.68
C SER A 240 -2.98 2.97 -5.34
N GLY A 241 -1.80 3.06 -4.72
CA GLY A 241 -1.14 4.34 -4.41
C GLY A 241 -0.81 5.14 -5.67
N LEU A 242 -0.23 4.48 -6.68
CA LEU A 242 0.12 5.12 -7.95
C LEU A 242 -1.13 5.63 -8.68
N PHE A 243 -2.19 4.84 -8.76
CA PHE A 243 -3.45 5.23 -9.42
C PHE A 243 -4.12 6.38 -8.68
N LYS A 244 -4.06 6.39 -7.35
CA LYS A 244 -4.53 7.52 -6.53
C LYS A 244 -3.74 8.79 -6.83
N TYR A 245 -2.42 8.72 -6.93
CA TYR A 245 -1.59 9.90 -7.25
C TYR A 245 -1.81 10.41 -8.68
N ARG A 246 -2.06 9.52 -9.64
CA ARG A 246 -2.41 9.87 -11.02
C ARG A 246 -3.87 10.26 -11.21
N ARG A 247 -4.68 10.24 -10.14
CA ARG A 247 -6.14 10.49 -10.15
C ARG A 247 -6.89 9.62 -11.17
N GLN A 248 -6.44 8.37 -11.36
CA GLN A 248 -7.02 7.43 -12.30
C GLN A 248 -8.08 6.57 -11.60
N PHE A 249 -9.34 6.97 -11.70
CA PHE A 249 -10.47 6.31 -11.03
C PHE A 249 -11.48 5.64 -11.97
N SER A 250 -11.20 5.63 -13.28
CA SER A 250 -12.09 5.02 -14.28
C SER A 250 -12.23 3.51 -14.06
N LEU A 251 -13.38 2.93 -14.43
CA LEU A 251 -13.62 1.49 -14.32
C LEU A 251 -12.60 0.67 -15.11
N ARG A 252 -12.19 1.16 -16.30
CA ARG A 252 -11.14 0.53 -17.11
C ARG A 252 -9.80 0.53 -16.37
N ALA A 253 -9.41 1.67 -15.80
CA ALA A 253 -8.19 1.79 -14.99
C ALA A 253 -8.21 0.82 -13.79
N LYS A 254 -9.35 0.73 -13.08
CA LYS A 254 -9.50 -0.22 -11.96
C LYS A 254 -9.37 -1.67 -12.41
N LYS A 255 -9.99 -2.08 -13.51
CA LYS A 255 -9.85 -3.43 -14.09
C LYS A 255 -8.39 -3.76 -14.43
N ILE A 256 -7.69 -2.83 -15.08
CA ILE A 256 -6.26 -2.99 -15.39
C ILE A 256 -5.44 -3.13 -14.11
N ALA A 257 -5.68 -2.28 -13.11
CA ALA A 257 -4.99 -2.34 -11.82
C ALA A 257 -5.15 -3.70 -11.14
N TYR A 258 -6.37 -4.22 -11.03
CA TYR A 258 -6.61 -5.55 -10.48
C TYR A 258 -5.99 -6.67 -11.31
N GLY A 259 -6.00 -6.55 -12.65
CA GLY A 259 -5.31 -7.49 -13.53
C GLY A 259 -3.80 -7.55 -13.27
N ILE A 260 -3.14 -6.38 -13.14
CA ILE A 260 -1.72 -6.29 -12.80
C ILE A 260 -1.45 -6.91 -11.41
N ILE A 261 -2.27 -6.58 -10.41
CA ILE A 261 -2.11 -7.11 -9.05
C ILE A 261 -2.26 -8.65 -9.06
N ALA A 262 -3.27 -9.18 -9.75
CA ALA A 262 -3.52 -10.62 -9.83
C ALA A 262 -2.38 -11.34 -10.55
N PHE A 263 -1.93 -10.81 -11.71
CA PHE A 263 -0.81 -11.35 -12.46
C PHE A 263 0.48 -11.38 -11.61
N MET A 264 0.81 -10.28 -10.94
CA MET A 264 2.02 -10.21 -10.12
C MET A 264 1.94 -11.09 -8.88
N THR A 265 0.77 -11.21 -8.28
CA THR A 265 0.54 -12.13 -7.16
C THR A 265 0.72 -13.57 -7.63
N ALA A 266 0.13 -13.97 -8.76
CA ALA A 266 0.31 -15.30 -9.33
C ALA A 266 1.79 -15.60 -9.64
N LEU A 267 2.49 -14.65 -10.28
CA LEU A 267 3.92 -14.79 -10.57
C LEU A 267 4.75 -14.91 -9.28
N SER A 268 4.42 -14.16 -8.23
CA SER A 268 5.09 -14.29 -6.92
C SER A 268 4.88 -15.65 -6.28
N VAL A 269 3.67 -16.21 -6.38
CA VAL A 269 3.37 -17.56 -5.88
C VAL A 269 4.17 -18.61 -6.64
N VAL A 270 4.25 -18.49 -7.97
CA VAL A 270 5.09 -19.37 -8.81
C VAL A 270 6.56 -19.24 -8.41
N SER A 271 7.09 -18.01 -8.27
CA SER A 271 8.46 -17.75 -7.86
C SER A 271 8.80 -18.41 -6.51
N ILE A 272 8.01 -18.13 -5.48
CA ILE A 272 8.23 -18.66 -4.12
C ILE A 272 8.10 -20.19 -4.10
N THR A 273 7.12 -20.75 -4.83
CA THR A 273 6.94 -22.21 -4.93
C THR A 273 8.14 -22.87 -5.62
N ARG A 274 8.67 -22.27 -6.68
CA ARG A 274 9.88 -22.76 -7.36
C ARG A 274 11.09 -22.73 -6.44
N MET A 275 11.33 -21.62 -5.74
CA MET A 275 12.43 -21.51 -4.78
C MET A 275 12.32 -22.55 -3.66
N ARG A 276 11.09 -22.88 -3.22
CA ARG A 276 10.85 -23.97 -2.27
C ARG A 276 11.24 -25.35 -2.82
N HIS A 277 11.25 -25.56 -4.14
CA HIS A 277 11.61 -26.85 -4.74
C HIS A 277 13.09 -26.96 -5.13
N TRP A 278 13.90 -25.92 -4.88
CA TRP A 278 15.34 -25.98 -5.09
C TRP A 278 16.05 -26.84 -4.04
N SER A 279 17.25 -27.32 -4.38
CA SER A 279 18.08 -28.10 -3.46
C SER A 279 18.58 -27.23 -2.31
N LEU A 280 18.55 -27.78 -1.10
CA LEU A 280 19.11 -27.12 0.08
C LEU A 280 20.63 -27.12 0.02
N GLU A 281 21.23 -25.96 0.28
CA GLU A 281 22.68 -25.85 0.50
C GLU A 281 23.12 -26.72 1.68
N VAL A 282 24.22 -27.43 1.48
CA VAL A 282 24.87 -28.29 2.48
C VAL A 282 26.21 -27.69 2.91
N GLY A 283 26.86 -28.29 3.91
CA GLY A 283 28.17 -27.84 4.38
C GLY A 283 28.10 -26.59 5.26
N PHE A 284 29.07 -25.68 5.11
CA PHE A 284 29.19 -24.50 5.96
C PHE A 284 27.99 -23.55 5.81
N LEU A 285 27.62 -23.20 4.56
CA LEU A 285 26.52 -22.27 4.29
C LEU A 285 25.19 -22.78 4.84
N GLY A 286 24.83 -24.04 4.60
CA GLY A 286 23.60 -24.62 5.14
C GLY A 286 23.55 -24.59 6.67
N LYS A 287 24.66 -24.90 7.35
CA LYS A 287 24.75 -24.80 8.82
C LYS A 287 24.59 -23.35 9.30
N GLN A 288 25.15 -22.40 8.56
CA GLN A 288 25.08 -20.99 8.90
C GLN A 288 23.66 -20.44 8.74
N PHE A 289 22.97 -20.81 7.66
CA PHE A 289 21.56 -20.48 7.42
C PHE A 289 20.65 -21.00 8.54
N ALA A 290 20.88 -22.23 9.00
CA ALA A 290 20.15 -22.78 10.14
C ALA A 290 20.35 -21.94 11.41
N LYS A 291 21.53 -21.39 11.68
CA LYS A 291 21.70 -20.49 12.84
C LYS A 291 20.84 -19.24 12.73
N TYR A 292 20.81 -18.60 11.55
CA TYR A 292 20.01 -17.39 11.32
C TYR A 292 18.51 -17.63 11.51
N LEU A 293 18.02 -18.79 11.06
CA LEU A 293 16.60 -19.10 11.08
C LEU A 293 16.04 -19.39 12.49
N PHE A 294 16.91 -19.74 13.43
CA PHE A 294 16.54 -20.15 14.79
C PHE A 294 16.85 -19.10 15.86
N VAL A 295 17.48 -17.98 15.50
CA VAL A 295 17.74 -16.87 16.42
C VAL A 295 16.58 -15.86 16.50
N VAL A 296 15.80 -15.71 15.43
CA VAL A 296 14.66 -14.78 15.29
C VAL A 296 13.49 -15.50 14.66
#